data_AF-A0AAW1BWL2-F1
#
_entry.id   AF-A0AAW1BWL2-F1
#
_cell.length_a   1.000
_cell.length_b   1.000
_cell.length_c   1.000
_cell.angle_alpha   90.00
_cell.angle_beta   90.00
_cell.angle_gamma   90.00
#
_symmetry.space_group_name_H-M   'P 1'
#
loop_
_entity.id
_entity.type
_entity.pdbx_description
1 polymer ?
#
loop_
_entity_poly.entity_id
_entity_poly.type
_entity_poly.pdbx_seq_one_letter_code
_entity_poly.pdbx_strand_id
1 'polypeptide(L)'
;MEAEKMDENEWRYHGEGNKSLVVSHRQHCIVLRFLKFPPNRNKTPEEISHHLQNIVYFGKHIMKHFFGEKYVHHGEVVQLSLDFVKQLCLKIQAERPESRCDKDMDTLSGYALCLPNLTRMHFVEHRPKFCIEIKPKCGFLPFSSHVSQEIKYKVCRYCMHQHLKVAKGKWKHLSKYCPLDLFSGNKQRMHFALRNLLYEAQNNLKIFKNGELIYGCKDNEDSLSDLNELACHLKPFFFPSNGLVNTCKAGDLKTVHTSQGRSYCEASAFSKELVRNAKNKVETSGLPKGCLLYKTLQAQMLDTLDIEGIYPLYNRVEQYLEEFPKERNVLQIDGPYNESFYEKLLDRSSEDDGTIAYALTKVQQYRVAMTAKDCSIMIVLSPCQQDECSEQKPVVVTSKSRFTFSVSVLDLDLKPYESIRHQYKLDGKIVNCYLKRTQAKDDSVMSNLLKENEDCTLVLHKINTRPPPPIALKNAFIVREPCTISLNEMTILTVEENLIVQMQKTTCGLQVSGCQIRAFFWNVI
;
A
#
# COMPACT_ATOMS: atom_id res chain seq x y z
N MET A 1 29.43 -17.87 -7.28
CA MET A 1 29.85 -17.27 -8.55
C MET A 1 31.34 -17.02 -8.44
N GLU A 2 32.15 -17.79 -9.16
CA GLU A 2 33.57 -17.43 -9.36
C GLU A 2 33.62 -16.05 -10.05
N ALA A 3 34.66 -15.28 -9.77
CA ALA A 3 34.83 -13.89 -10.21
C ALA A 3 35.13 -13.77 -11.71
N GLU A 4 34.28 -14.36 -12.56
CA GLU A 4 34.12 -13.89 -13.93
C GLU A 4 33.75 -12.41 -13.87
N LYS A 5 34.40 -11.63 -14.72
CA LYS A 5 34.34 -10.17 -14.73
C LYS A 5 32.89 -9.75 -15.02
N MET A 6 32.12 -9.45 -13.98
CA MET A 6 30.73 -9.02 -14.12
C MET A 6 30.66 -7.78 -15.02
N ASP A 7 29.78 -7.80 -16.02
CA ASP A 7 29.59 -6.71 -16.98
C ASP A 7 28.47 -5.78 -16.53
N GLU A 8 28.75 -4.50 -16.30
CA GLU A 8 27.75 -3.50 -15.93
C GLU A 8 26.65 -3.32 -16.98
N ASN A 9 26.91 -3.69 -18.24
CA ASN A 9 25.95 -3.59 -19.35
C ASN A 9 24.78 -4.57 -19.21
N GLU A 10 24.98 -5.67 -18.48
CA GLU A 10 23.97 -6.69 -18.20
C GLU A 10 22.98 -6.28 -17.11
N TRP A 11 23.24 -5.18 -16.40
CA TRP A 11 22.39 -4.67 -15.33
C TRP A 11 21.65 -3.41 -15.76
N ARG A 12 20.45 -3.18 -15.23
CA ARG A 12 19.67 -1.96 -15.45
C ARG A 12 19.10 -1.43 -14.14
N TYR A 13 18.89 -0.12 -14.05
CA TYR A 13 18.16 0.46 -12.94
C TYR A 13 16.78 -0.19 -12.80
N HIS A 14 16.41 -0.57 -11.58
CA HIS A 14 15.10 -1.17 -11.30
C HIS A 14 14.23 -0.26 -10.43
N GLY A 15 14.85 0.41 -9.46
CA GLY A 15 14.19 1.38 -8.60
C GLY A 15 14.97 1.65 -7.33
N GLU A 16 14.60 2.70 -6.60
CA GLU A 16 15.23 3.01 -5.33
C GLU A 16 14.26 3.54 -4.26
N GLY A 17 14.68 3.35 -3.02
CA GLY A 17 14.09 4.00 -1.86
C GLY A 17 15.04 5.02 -1.25
N ASN A 18 14.69 5.49 -0.05
CA ASN A 18 15.52 6.43 0.69
C ASN A 18 16.80 5.81 1.27
N LYS A 19 16.86 4.47 1.40
CA LYS A 19 17.95 3.75 2.07
C LYS A 19 18.69 2.76 1.18
N SER A 20 18.12 2.39 0.04
CA SER A 20 18.68 1.38 -0.85
C SER A 20 18.33 1.66 -2.30
N LEU A 21 19.19 1.22 -3.20
CA LEU A 21 19.00 1.23 -4.65
C LEU A 21 18.99 -0.22 -5.15
N VAL A 22 18.16 -0.52 -6.15
CA VAL A 22 18.04 -1.86 -6.74
C VAL A 22 18.33 -1.79 -8.23
N VAL A 23 19.19 -2.69 -8.69
CA VAL A 23 19.43 -2.97 -10.12
C VAL A 23 18.97 -4.38 -10.45
N SER A 24 18.49 -4.59 -11.66
CA SER A 24 18.03 -5.90 -12.14
C SER A 24 18.91 -6.41 -13.27
N HIS A 25 19.17 -7.71 -13.28
CA HIS A 25 19.89 -8.35 -14.37
C HIS A 25 18.97 -8.51 -15.60
N ARG A 26 19.53 -8.33 -16.80
CA ARG A 26 18.78 -8.38 -18.07
C ARG A 26 18.34 -9.79 -18.43
N GLN A 27 19.22 -10.77 -18.27
CA GLN A 27 18.92 -12.17 -18.61
C GLN A 27 18.36 -12.93 -17.39
N HIS A 28 19.17 -13.10 -16.34
CA HIS A 28 18.77 -13.78 -15.11
C HIS A 28 17.69 -13.07 -14.27
N CYS A 29 16.87 -13.86 -13.57
CA CYS A 29 15.83 -13.38 -12.66
C CYS A 29 16.39 -13.01 -11.27
N ILE A 30 17.42 -12.16 -11.23
CA ILE A 30 18.07 -11.67 -10.00
C ILE A 30 18.11 -10.14 -9.96
N VAL A 31 18.20 -9.59 -8.75
CA VAL A 31 18.45 -8.18 -8.50
C VAL A 31 19.56 -8.02 -7.47
N LEU A 32 20.33 -6.94 -7.59
CA LEU A 32 21.27 -6.50 -6.55
C LEU A 32 20.70 -5.28 -5.87
N ARG A 33 20.67 -5.32 -4.53
CA ARG A 33 20.26 -4.20 -3.69
C ARG A 33 21.46 -3.64 -2.95
N PHE A 34 21.79 -2.40 -3.25
CA PHE A 34 22.87 -1.64 -2.63
C PHE A 34 22.31 -0.71 -1.55
N LEU A 35 23.09 -0.49 -0.49
CA LEU A 35 22.77 0.55 0.50
C LEU A 35 23.02 1.94 -0.10
N LYS A 36 22.33 2.94 0.46
CA LYS A 36 22.53 4.36 0.14
C LYS A 36 23.00 5.15 1.35
N PHE A 37 23.92 6.07 1.15
CA PHE A 37 24.46 6.94 2.18
C PHE A 37 24.46 8.41 1.75
N PRO A 38 24.34 9.36 2.70
CA PRO A 38 24.68 10.74 2.40
C PRO A 38 26.19 10.87 2.07
N PRO A 39 26.63 11.97 1.42
CA PRO A 39 28.02 12.13 0.97
C PRO A 39 29.08 11.89 2.05
N ASN A 40 28.78 12.28 3.30
CA ASN A 40 29.66 12.07 4.45
C ASN A 40 29.40 10.69 5.08
N ARG A 41 29.83 9.62 4.40
CA ARG A 41 29.74 8.24 4.91
C ARG A 41 30.75 8.00 6.02
N ASN A 42 30.27 7.63 7.20
CA ASN A 42 31.09 7.19 8.35
C ASN A 42 30.85 5.70 8.67
N LYS A 43 30.96 4.81 7.68
CA LYS A 43 30.86 3.36 7.91
C LYS A 43 31.98 2.62 7.21
N THR A 44 32.54 1.62 7.85
CA THR A 44 33.53 0.69 7.30
C THR A 44 32.86 -0.35 6.39
N PRO A 45 33.60 -1.03 5.50
CA PRO A 45 33.09 -2.18 4.74
C PRO A 45 32.56 -3.30 5.64
N GLU A 46 33.21 -3.57 6.78
CA GLU A 46 32.84 -4.60 7.74
C GLU A 46 31.48 -4.30 8.39
N GLU A 47 31.24 -3.05 8.79
CA GLU A 47 29.95 -2.62 9.32
C GLU A 47 28.82 -2.74 8.29
N ILE A 48 29.13 -2.54 7.00
CA ILE A 48 28.15 -2.70 5.92
C ILE A 48 27.84 -4.16 5.67
N SER A 49 28.87 -5.01 5.59
CA SER A 49 28.69 -6.45 5.48
C SER A 49 27.84 -6.99 6.64
N HIS A 50 28.18 -6.60 7.88
CA HIS A 50 27.40 -6.96 9.06
C HIS A 50 25.96 -6.45 9.00
N HIS A 51 25.73 -5.22 8.55
CA HIS A 51 24.40 -4.66 8.37
C HIS A 51 23.56 -5.47 7.36
N LEU A 52 24.13 -5.80 6.20
CA LEU A 52 23.45 -6.61 5.19
C LEU A 52 23.18 -8.03 5.70
N GLN A 53 24.12 -8.61 6.44
CA GLN A 53 23.94 -9.92 7.05
C GLN A 53 22.79 -9.91 8.07
N ASN A 54 22.68 -8.85 8.85
CA ASN A 54 21.57 -8.63 9.78
C ASN A 54 20.21 -8.52 9.06
N ILE A 55 20.14 -7.91 7.88
CA ILE A 55 18.92 -7.90 7.05
C ILE A 55 18.53 -9.34 6.65
N VAL A 56 19.51 -10.13 6.18
CA VAL A 56 19.28 -11.53 5.79
C VAL A 56 18.81 -12.35 6.99
N TYR A 57 19.50 -12.26 8.13
CA TYR A 57 19.19 -13.00 9.34
C TYR A 57 17.80 -12.64 9.86
N PHE A 58 17.46 -11.36 9.89
CA PHE A 58 16.13 -10.90 10.31
C PHE A 58 15.03 -11.45 9.39
N GLY A 59 15.24 -11.42 8.07
CA GLY A 59 14.32 -12.02 7.11
C GLY A 59 14.14 -13.53 7.34
N LYS A 60 15.25 -14.25 7.51
CA LYS A 60 15.31 -15.71 7.64
C LYS A 60 14.75 -16.25 8.96
N HIS A 61 15.12 -15.62 10.08
CA HIS A 61 14.85 -16.13 11.43
C HIS A 61 13.67 -15.44 12.12
N ILE A 62 13.26 -14.23 11.68
CA ILE A 62 12.17 -13.50 12.33
C ILE A 62 10.97 -13.40 11.40
N MET A 63 11.14 -12.77 10.24
CA MET A 63 10.02 -12.49 9.34
C MET A 63 9.42 -13.75 8.70
N LYS A 64 10.24 -14.78 8.47
CA LYS A 64 9.78 -16.09 8.01
C LYS A 64 8.72 -16.69 8.94
N HIS A 65 8.84 -16.51 10.26
CA HIS A 65 7.84 -17.02 11.22
C HIS A 65 6.53 -16.24 11.18
N PHE A 66 6.58 -14.91 11.00
CA PHE A 66 5.38 -14.08 10.94
C PHE A 66 4.59 -14.28 9.64
N PHE A 67 5.27 -14.30 8.49
CA PHE A 67 4.61 -14.34 7.19
C PHE A 67 4.52 -15.78 6.64
N GLY A 68 5.54 -16.60 6.85
CA GLY A 68 5.68 -17.95 6.32
C GLY A 68 6.73 -18.03 5.20
N GLU A 69 7.39 -19.17 5.10
CA GLU A 69 8.50 -19.44 4.16
C GLU A 69 8.19 -19.08 2.71
N LYS A 70 6.99 -19.38 2.23
CA LYS A 70 6.58 -19.12 0.86
C LYS A 70 6.49 -17.64 0.48
N TYR A 71 6.43 -16.73 1.44
CA TYR A 71 6.19 -15.29 1.18
C TYR A 71 7.44 -14.43 1.35
N VAL A 72 8.49 -14.94 2.00
CA VAL A 72 9.67 -14.14 2.39
C VAL A 72 10.89 -14.63 1.62
N HIS A 73 11.53 -13.72 0.89
CA HIS A 73 12.75 -13.98 0.15
C HIS A 73 13.87 -13.08 0.70
N HIS A 74 14.77 -13.66 1.50
CA HIS A 74 15.80 -12.88 2.21
C HIS A 74 17.10 -12.70 1.42
N GLY A 75 17.33 -13.51 0.37
CA GLY A 75 18.55 -13.43 -0.44
C GLY A 75 19.81 -13.78 0.33
N GLU A 76 20.95 -13.38 -0.23
CA GLU A 76 22.27 -13.58 0.35
C GLU A 76 23.16 -12.33 0.13
N VAL A 77 24.12 -12.12 1.04
CA VAL A 77 25.11 -11.06 0.89
C VAL A 77 26.16 -11.52 -0.10
N VAL A 78 26.45 -10.68 -1.10
CA VAL A 78 27.47 -10.95 -2.12
C VAL A 78 28.55 -9.87 -2.08
N GLN A 79 29.79 -10.31 -2.29
CA GLN A 79 30.92 -9.42 -2.49
C GLN A 79 31.18 -9.25 -3.98
N LEU A 80 31.36 -8.01 -4.41
CA LEU A 80 31.49 -7.58 -5.79
C LEU A 80 32.81 -6.83 -5.98
N SER A 81 33.34 -6.81 -7.20
CA SER A 81 34.53 -6.00 -7.49
C SER A 81 34.18 -4.50 -7.42
N LEU A 82 35.07 -3.70 -6.82
CA LEU A 82 34.87 -2.26 -6.72
C LEU A 82 34.82 -1.58 -8.10
N ASP A 83 35.52 -2.14 -9.08
CA ASP A 83 35.50 -1.65 -10.46
C ASP A 83 34.10 -1.78 -11.07
N PHE A 84 33.50 -2.98 -10.99
CA PHE A 84 32.12 -3.22 -11.43
C PHE A 84 31.13 -2.26 -10.76
N VAL A 85 31.21 -2.11 -9.43
CA VAL A 85 30.26 -1.26 -8.70
C VAL A 85 30.39 0.21 -9.09
N LYS A 86 31.62 0.70 -9.35
CA LYS A 86 31.86 2.07 -9.83
C LYS A 86 31.30 2.29 -11.25
N GLN A 87 31.58 1.38 -12.18
CA GLN A 87 31.06 1.48 -13.55
C GLN A 87 29.53 1.43 -13.57
N LEU A 88 28.95 0.49 -12.81
CA LEU A 88 27.51 0.39 -12.63
C LEU A 88 26.91 1.68 -12.07
N CYS A 89 27.53 2.27 -11.05
CA CYS A 89 27.08 3.53 -10.45
C CYS A 89 27.01 4.65 -11.48
N LEU A 90 28.07 4.83 -12.27
CA LEU A 90 28.13 5.88 -13.30
C LEU A 90 27.05 5.68 -14.37
N LYS A 91 26.87 4.44 -14.82
CA LYS A 91 25.85 4.08 -15.82
C LYS A 91 24.44 4.42 -15.36
N ILE A 92 24.05 3.98 -14.15
CA ILE A 92 22.67 4.12 -13.69
C ILE A 92 22.34 5.52 -13.17
N GLN A 93 23.33 6.38 -12.92
CA GLN A 93 23.11 7.69 -12.30
C GLN A 93 22.12 8.56 -13.08
N ALA A 94 22.14 8.49 -14.42
CA ALA A 94 21.21 9.23 -15.28
C ALA A 94 19.77 8.68 -15.25
N GLU A 95 19.57 7.43 -14.83
CA GLU A 95 18.25 6.78 -14.71
C GLU A 95 17.59 7.08 -13.36
N ARG A 96 18.33 7.64 -12.39
CA ARG A 96 17.85 7.90 -11.03
C ARG A 96 16.98 9.17 -11.01
N PRO A 97 15.85 9.16 -10.27
CA PRO A 97 15.06 10.37 -10.06
C PRO A 97 15.85 11.43 -9.30
N GLU A 98 15.77 12.68 -9.74
CA GLU A 98 16.49 13.80 -9.12
C GLU A 98 16.22 13.92 -7.62
N SER A 99 14.96 13.71 -7.21
CA SER A 99 14.54 13.72 -5.80
C SER A 99 15.18 12.64 -4.92
N ARG A 100 15.92 11.68 -5.50
CA ARG A 100 16.60 10.57 -4.83
C ARG A 100 18.12 10.68 -4.84
N CYS A 101 18.66 11.70 -5.49
CA CYS A 101 20.09 11.95 -5.64
C CYS A 101 20.71 12.70 -4.45
N ASP A 102 19.95 12.90 -3.36
CA ASP A 102 20.47 13.41 -2.07
C ASP A 102 21.40 12.43 -1.35
N LYS A 103 21.40 11.16 -1.80
CA LYS A 103 22.19 10.06 -1.28
C LYS A 103 22.72 9.20 -2.40
N ASP A 104 23.93 8.70 -2.20
CA ASP A 104 24.65 7.92 -3.20
C ASP A 104 24.59 6.43 -2.91
N MET A 105 24.69 5.65 -3.98
CA MET A 105 24.89 4.21 -3.89
C MET A 105 26.25 3.91 -3.23
N ASP A 106 26.31 2.89 -2.39
CA ASP A 106 27.57 2.45 -1.82
C ASP A 106 28.51 1.85 -2.88
N THR A 107 29.54 2.61 -3.24
CA THR A 107 30.56 2.22 -4.23
C THR A 107 31.89 1.81 -3.60
N LEU A 108 31.97 1.83 -2.27
CA LEU A 108 33.24 1.72 -1.54
C LEU A 108 33.36 0.41 -0.74
N SER A 109 32.24 -0.21 -0.34
CA SER A 109 32.30 -1.47 0.41
C SER A 109 32.47 -2.71 -0.47
N GLY A 110 31.96 -2.67 -1.70
CA GLY A 110 31.86 -3.83 -2.57
C GLY A 110 30.82 -4.87 -2.14
N TYR A 111 29.91 -4.55 -1.20
CA TYR A 111 28.86 -5.48 -0.77
C TYR A 111 27.48 -5.08 -1.27
N ALA A 112 26.69 -6.09 -1.65
CA ALA A 112 25.29 -5.94 -2.01
C ALA A 112 24.47 -7.12 -1.50
N LEU A 113 23.15 -6.97 -1.50
CA LEU A 113 22.22 -8.07 -1.25
C LEU A 113 21.72 -8.61 -2.60
N CYS A 114 22.00 -9.89 -2.88
CA CYS A 114 21.48 -10.59 -4.05
C CYS A 114 20.12 -11.20 -3.72
N LEU A 115 19.09 -10.80 -4.46
CA LEU A 115 17.71 -11.20 -4.26
C LEU A 115 17.11 -11.75 -5.56
N PRO A 116 16.10 -12.61 -5.47
CA PRO A 116 15.33 -13.00 -6.64
C PRO A 116 14.58 -11.80 -7.22
N ASN A 117 14.59 -11.66 -8.54
CA ASN A 117 13.74 -10.68 -9.23
C ASN A 117 12.30 -11.16 -9.27
N LEU A 118 11.56 -10.83 -8.22
CA LEU A 118 10.18 -11.26 -8.05
C LEU A 118 9.23 -10.70 -9.13
N THR A 119 9.57 -9.59 -9.83
CA THR A 119 8.78 -9.09 -10.96
C THR A 119 8.85 -9.99 -12.21
N ARG A 120 9.85 -10.89 -12.26
CA ARG A 120 10.12 -11.81 -13.38
C ARG A 120 10.06 -13.30 -13.00
N MET A 121 10.14 -13.62 -11.70
CA MET A 121 10.20 -14.98 -11.16
C MET A 121 8.99 -15.90 -11.48
N HIS A 122 9.20 -17.20 -11.25
CA HIS A 122 8.21 -18.29 -11.08
C HIS A 122 7.40 -18.86 -12.27
N PHE A 123 7.63 -18.41 -13.51
CA PHE A 123 6.91 -18.92 -14.67
C PHE A 123 7.78 -18.90 -15.93
N VAL A 124 7.51 -19.82 -16.87
CA VAL A 124 8.18 -19.95 -18.18
C VAL A 124 8.47 -18.56 -18.75
N GLU A 125 9.74 -18.30 -19.09
CA GLU A 125 10.29 -16.97 -19.41
C GLU A 125 9.56 -16.28 -20.57
N HIS A 126 8.90 -17.06 -21.43
CA HIS A 126 8.20 -16.59 -22.64
C HIS A 126 6.76 -16.13 -22.41
N ARG A 127 6.21 -16.20 -21.19
CA ARG A 127 4.83 -15.74 -20.93
C ARG A 127 4.79 -14.31 -20.44
N PRO A 128 3.82 -13.50 -20.93
CA PRO A 128 3.62 -12.17 -20.41
C PRO A 128 3.21 -12.24 -18.93
N LYS A 129 3.76 -11.36 -18.11
CA LYS A 129 3.48 -11.27 -16.68
C LYS A 129 3.13 -9.85 -16.32
N PHE A 130 2.24 -9.68 -15.35
CA PHE A 130 2.08 -8.40 -14.68
C PHE A 130 2.20 -8.60 -13.18
N CYS A 131 2.72 -7.57 -12.53
CA CYS A 131 3.08 -7.58 -11.14
C CYS A 131 2.52 -6.33 -10.47
N ILE A 132 1.93 -6.50 -9.30
CA ILE A 132 1.30 -5.44 -8.53
C ILE A 132 2.01 -5.36 -7.20
N GLU A 133 2.60 -4.21 -6.90
CA GLU A 133 3.22 -3.91 -5.62
C GLU A 133 2.32 -2.94 -4.83
N ILE A 134 1.89 -3.33 -3.64
CA ILE A 134 1.04 -2.53 -2.75
C ILE A 134 1.78 -2.28 -1.43
N LYS A 135 1.85 -1.03 -0.97
CA LYS A 135 2.22 -0.70 0.42
C LYS A 135 0.96 -0.48 1.24
N PRO A 136 0.45 -1.49 1.97
CA PRO A 136 -0.89 -1.46 2.54
C PRO A 136 -0.99 -0.54 3.77
N LYS A 137 0.13 -0.20 4.42
CA LYS A 137 0.18 0.60 5.65
C LYS A 137 -0.50 -0.11 6.84
N CYS A 138 -0.72 0.61 7.94
CA CYS A 138 -1.23 0.07 9.21
C CYS A 138 -2.73 -0.24 9.12
N GLY A 139 -3.09 -1.52 9.28
CA GLY A 139 -4.45 -2.03 9.11
C GLY A 139 -5.37 -1.92 10.33
N PHE A 140 -4.91 -1.34 11.43
CA PHE A 140 -5.70 -1.18 12.67
C PHE A 140 -5.61 0.25 13.23
N LEU A 141 -6.55 0.58 14.11
CA LEU A 141 -6.51 1.77 14.97
C LEU A 141 -5.86 1.40 16.30
N PRO A 142 -5.02 2.28 16.88
CA PRO A 142 -4.50 2.03 18.22
C PRO A 142 -5.63 1.86 19.22
N PHE A 143 -5.39 1.02 20.23
CA PHE A 143 -6.36 0.65 21.28
C PHE A 143 -5.78 0.78 22.70
N SER A 144 -4.49 1.12 22.80
CA SER A 144 -3.77 1.33 24.07
C SER A 144 -4.34 2.52 24.83
N SER A 145 -4.53 2.38 26.14
CA SER A 145 -4.90 3.47 27.04
C SER A 145 -3.84 4.58 27.15
N HIS A 146 -2.62 4.35 26.67
CA HIS A 146 -1.54 5.34 26.66
C HIS A 146 -1.73 6.44 25.61
N VAL A 147 -2.68 6.28 24.69
CA VAL A 147 -2.96 7.27 23.65
C VAL A 147 -3.69 8.46 24.24
N SER A 148 -3.06 9.64 24.20
CA SER A 148 -3.59 10.87 24.78
C SER A 148 -4.66 11.55 23.95
N GLN A 149 -4.60 11.41 22.62
CA GLN A 149 -5.49 12.12 21.70
C GLN A 149 -6.62 11.22 21.19
N GLU A 150 -7.87 11.55 21.54
CA GLU A 150 -9.04 10.72 21.23
C GLU A 150 -9.19 10.41 19.73
N ILE A 151 -8.77 11.35 18.87
CA ILE A 151 -8.86 11.21 17.41
C ILE A 151 -8.10 10.00 16.88
N LYS A 152 -7.04 9.56 17.57
CA LYS A 152 -6.26 8.37 17.18
C LYS A 152 -7.07 7.07 17.28
N TYR A 153 -8.07 7.01 18.17
CA TYR A 153 -9.01 5.88 18.26
C TYR A 153 -10.11 5.92 17.17
N LYS A 154 -10.21 7.02 16.40
CA LYS A 154 -11.28 7.26 15.42
C LYS A 154 -10.77 7.28 13.98
N VAL A 155 -9.56 7.79 13.76
CA VAL A 155 -8.99 7.99 12.43
C VAL A 155 -7.61 7.33 12.33
N CYS A 156 -7.39 6.56 11.27
CA CYS A 156 -6.14 5.84 11.11
C CYS A 156 -4.97 6.76 10.78
N ARG A 157 -3.76 6.33 11.16
CA ARG A 157 -2.51 7.08 10.93
C ARG A 157 -2.30 7.46 9.47
N TYR A 158 -2.69 6.60 8.51
CA TYR A 158 -2.56 6.91 7.08
C TYR A 158 -3.42 8.12 6.69
N CYS A 159 -4.72 8.09 7.03
CA CYS A 159 -5.65 9.15 6.70
C CYS A 159 -5.24 10.48 7.34
N MET A 160 -4.82 10.48 8.62
CA MET A 160 -4.29 11.70 9.25
C MET A 160 -3.02 12.21 8.54
N HIS A 161 -2.09 11.32 8.21
CA HIS A 161 -0.82 11.69 7.61
C HIS A 161 -0.97 12.22 6.17
N GLN A 162 -2.03 11.84 5.43
CA GLN A 162 -2.33 12.43 4.12
C GLN A 162 -2.42 13.97 4.20
N HIS A 163 -3.07 14.51 5.23
CA HIS A 163 -3.21 15.95 5.42
C HIS A 163 -1.86 16.64 5.58
N LEU A 164 -0.96 16.08 6.38
CA LEU A 164 0.38 16.63 6.58
C LEU A 164 1.24 16.53 5.31
N LYS A 165 1.11 15.44 4.54
CA LYS A 165 1.86 15.26 3.28
C LYS A 165 1.43 16.27 2.22
N VAL A 166 0.13 16.47 2.03
CA VAL A 166 -0.40 17.47 1.10
C VAL A 166 -0.03 18.89 1.56
N ALA A 167 -0.14 19.18 2.86
CA ALA A 167 0.27 20.48 3.42
C ALA A 167 1.75 20.82 3.17
N LYS A 168 2.61 19.80 3.09
CA LYS A 168 4.05 19.94 2.80
C LYS A 168 4.38 19.89 1.30
N GLY A 169 3.39 19.85 0.42
CA GLY A 169 3.60 19.74 -1.02
C GLY A 169 4.15 18.37 -1.46
N LYS A 170 4.19 17.36 -0.58
CA LYS A 170 4.68 16.02 -0.95
C LYS A 170 3.75 15.31 -1.94
N TRP A 171 2.44 15.60 -1.86
CA TRP A 171 1.43 15.10 -2.77
C TRP A 171 0.47 16.22 -3.12
N LYS A 172 -0.02 16.27 -4.36
CA LYS A 172 -0.98 17.28 -4.82
C LYS A 172 -2.37 17.08 -4.21
N HIS A 173 -2.79 15.82 -4.04
CA HIS A 173 -4.15 15.47 -3.59
C HIS A 173 -4.14 14.48 -2.43
N LEU A 174 -5.24 14.49 -1.65
CA LEU A 174 -5.49 13.52 -0.60
C LEU A 174 -5.96 12.21 -1.24
N SER A 175 -5.29 11.11 -0.91
CA SER A 175 -5.80 9.79 -1.27
C SER A 175 -7.03 9.43 -0.43
N LYS A 176 -8.06 8.90 -1.10
CA LYS A 176 -9.26 8.33 -0.46
C LYS A 176 -9.04 6.88 0.03
N TYR A 177 -7.85 6.32 -0.21
CA TYR A 177 -7.48 5.02 0.32
C TYR A 177 -7.48 5.03 1.85
N CYS A 178 -8.07 3.99 2.46
CA CYS A 178 -7.97 3.74 3.89
C CYS A 178 -7.48 2.30 4.11
N PRO A 179 -6.39 2.08 4.87
CA PRO A 179 -5.93 0.74 5.19
C PRO A 179 -6.99 -0.12 5.89
N LEU A 180 -7.78 0.43 6.80
CA LEU A 180 -8.82 -0.34 7.50
C LEU A 180 -9.86 -0.92 6.54
N ASP A 181 -10.09 -0.30 5.38
CA ASP A 181 -10.98 -0.85 4.35
C ASP A 181 -10.35 -2.04 3.64
N LEU A 182 -9.04 -1.97 3.34
CA LEU A 182 -8.28 -3.08 2.76
C LEU A 182 -8.13 -4.26 3.71
N PHE A 183 -7.94 -4.01 5.02
CA PHE A 183 -7.78 -5.04 6.04
C PHE A 183 -9.12 -5.52 6.65
N SER A 184 -10.26 -5.10 6.08
CA SER A 184 -11.58 -5.38 6.68
C SER A 184 -12.06 -6.81 6.50
N GLY A 185 -11.61 -7.52 5.46
CA GLY A 185 -12.23 -8.75 4.99
C GLY A 185 -13.63 -8.56 4.38
N ASN A 186 -14.14 -7.32 4.33
CA ASN A 186 -15.38 -6.99 3.64
C ASN A 186 -15.08 -6.65 2.18
N LYS A 187 -15.70 -7.38 1.25
CA LYS A 187 -15.40 -7.30 -0.19
C LYS A 187 -15.60 -5.90 -0.76
N GLN A 188 -16.67 -5.22 -0.36
CA GLN A 188 -17.03 -3.90 -0.87
C GLN A 188 -16.02 -2.84 -0.39
N ARG A 189 -15.62 -2.90 0.89
CA ARG A 189 -14.59 -2.03 1.46
C ARG A 189 -13.23 -2.26 0.82
N MET A 190 -12.81 -3.51 0.66
CA MET A 190 -11.54 -3.84 0.02
C MET A 190 -11.49 -3.34 -1.43
N HIS A 191 -12.58 -3.56 -2.18
CA HIS A 191 -12.72 -3.04 -3.54
C HIS A 191 -12.66 -1.51 -3.58
N PHE A 192 -13.34 -0.82 -2.67
CA PHE A 192 -13.26 0.63 -2.54
C PHE A 192 -11.83 1.10 -2.26
N ALA A 193 -11.11 0.42 -1.35
CA ALA A 193 -9.72 0.74 -1.03
C ALA A 193 -8.80 0.62 -2.26
N LEU A 194 -8.88 -0.50 -2.98
CA LEU A 194 -8.07 -0.77 -4.17
C LEU A 194 -8.38 0.20 -5.32
N ARG A 195 -9.66 0.54 -5.51
CA ARG A 195 -10.07 1.55 -6.50
C ARG A 195 -9.46 2.92 -6.18
N ASN A 196 -9.43 3.33 -4.92
CA ASN A 196 -8.84 4.61 -4.54
C ASN A 196 -7.30 4.60 -4.58
N LEU A 197 -6.66 3.44 -4.40
CA LEU A 197 -5.23 3.26 -4.71
C LEU A 197 -4.94 3.38 -6.20
N LEU A 198 -5.83 2.89 -7.08
CA LEU A 198 -5.67 3.13 -8.50
C LEU A 198 -5.78 4.62 -8.81
N TYR A 199 -6.79 5.33 -8.32
CA TYR A 199 -6.93 6.76 -8.60
C TYR A 199 -5.78 7.63 -8.09
N GLU A 200 -5.30 7.37 -6.87
CA GLU A 200 -4.25 8.17 -6.24
C GLU A 200 -3.22 7.21 -5.65
N ALA A 201 -2.37 6.68 -6.54
CA ALA A 201 -1.40 5.63 -6.25
C ALA A 201 -0.32 6.08 -5.27
N GLN A 202 0.13 7.34 -5.36
CA GLN A 202 1.25 7.87 -4.59
C GLN A 202 2.42 6.86 -4.57
N ASN A 203 3.07 6.66 -3.42
CA ASN A 203 4.04 5.60 -3.23
C ASN A 203 3.43 4.31 -2.64
N ASN A 204 2.11 4.10 -2.82
CA ASN A 204 1.35 2.99 -2.25
C ASN A 204 0.98 1.91 -3.27
N LEU A 205 1.04 2.20 -4.57
CA LEU A 205 0.75 1.24 -5.64
C LEU A 205 1.73 1.40 -6.80
N LYS A 206 2.29 0.29 -7.28
CA LYS A 206 3.01 0.19 -8.55
C LYS A 206 2.55 -1.03 -9.33
N ILE A 207 2.51 -0.92 -10.66
CA ILE A 207 2.18 -2.03 -11.55
C ILE A 207 3.28 -2.16 -12.58
N PHE A 208 3.78 -3.37 -12.75
CA PHE A 208 4.82 -3.72 -13.70
C PHE A 208 4.28 -4.70 -14.73
N LYS A 209 4.78 -4.63 -15.96
CA LYS A 209 4.58 -5.62 -17.01
C LYS A 209 5.94 -6.12 -17.46
N ASN A 210 6.17 -7.43 -17.36
CA ASN A 210 7.46 -8.05 -17.71
C ASN A 210 8.68 -7.39 -17.02
N GLY A 211 8.50 -6.91 -15.79
CA GLY A 211 9.54 -6.23 -15.01
C GLY A 211 9.72 -4.73 -15.31
N GLU A 212 8.92 -4.14 -16.20
CA GLU A 212 8.94 -2.71 -16.51
C GLU A 212 7.76 -2.00 -15.85
N LEU A 213 8.00 -0.84 -15.23
CA LEU A 213 6.97 -0.06 -14.54
C LEU A 213 6.01 0.57 -15.55
N ILE A 214 4.73 0.19 -15.49
CA ILE A 214 3.67 0.72 -16.37
C ILE A 214 2.67 1.61 -15.63
N TYR A 215 2.65 1.58 -14.29
CA TYR A 215 1.74 2.42 -13.49
C TYR A 215 2.29 2.68 -12.09
N GLY A 216 2.01 3.87 -11.56
CA GLY A 216 2.41 4.32 -10.23
C GLY A 216 3.03 5.71 -10.26
N CYS A 217 3.47 6.21 -9.11
CA CYS A 217 4.14 7.50 -9.04
C CYS A 217 5.46 7.47 -9.83
N LYS A 218 5.47 8.10 -11.01
CA LYS A 218 6.70 8.60 -11.63
C LYS A 218 7.11 9.82 -10.80
N ASP A 219 8.35 9.87 -10.34
CA ASP A 219 8.86 11.00 -9.54
C ASP A 219 8.96 12.31 -10.36
N ASN A 220 8.60 12.28 -11.65
CA ASN A 220 8.42 13.46 -12.49
C ASN A 220 6.98 13.97 -12.39
N GLU A 221 6.84 15.27 -12.14
CA GLU A 221 5.57 15.97 -12.06
C GLU A 221 4.73 15.77 -13.32
N ASP A 222 3.41 15.69 -13.13
CA ASP A 222 2.38 15.75 -14.19
C ASP A 222 2.19 14.53 -15.09
N SER A 223 1.99 13.38 -14.48
CA SER A 223 1.18 12.34 -15.13
C SER A 223 0.13 11.85 -14.16
N LEU A 224 -1.10 12.39 -14.25
CA LEU A 224 -2.28 11.60 -13.92
C LEU A 224 -2.09 10.30 -14.70
N SER A 225 -1.72 9.23 -13.99
CA SER A 225 -1.40 7.96 -14.63
C SER A 225 -2.64 7.54 -15.39
N ASP A 226 -2.58 7.54 -16.72
CA ASP A 226 -3.78 7.40 -17.52
C ASP A 226 -4.32 5.99 -17.32
N LEU A 227 -5.47 5.90 -16.63
CA LEU A 227 -6.15 4.64 -16.42
C LEU A 227 -6.49 3.97 -17.77
N ASN A 228 -6.61 4.75 -18.85
CA ASN A 228 -6.79 4.22 -20.20
C ASN A 228 -5.50 3.56 -20.73
N GLU A 229 -4.34 4.18 -20.55
CA GLU A 229 -3.04 3.59 -20.90
C GLU A 229 -2.83 2.28 -20.12
N LEU A 230 -3.07 2.30 -18.81
CA LEU A 230 -3.03 1.07 -17.99
C LEU A 230 -4.01 0.01 -18.53
N ALA A 231 -5.23 0.40 -18.88
CA ALA A 231 -6.22 -0.52 -19.45
C ALA A 231 -5.73 -1.13 -20.76
N CYS A 232 -5.06 -0.37 -21.64
CA CYS A 232 -4.45 -0.87 -22.86
C CYS A 232 -3.37 -1.93 -22.58
N HIS A 233 -2.52 -1.71 -21.57
CA HIS A 233 -1.51 -2.70 -21.18
C HIS A 233 -2.11 -3.99 -20.61
N LEU A 234 -3.23 -3.88 -19.86
CA LEU A 234 -3.88 -4.97 -19.16
C LEU A 234 -4.90 -5.75 -20.02
N LYS A 235 -5.48 -5.11 -21.05
CA LYS A 235 -6.52 -5.72 -21.91
C LYS A 235 -6.11 -7.09 -22.49
N PRO A 236 -4.88 -7.31 -22.99
CA PRO A 236 -4.47 -8.62 -23.51
C PRO A 236 -4.48 -9.75 -22.47
N PHE A 237 -4.32 -9.42 -21.18
CA PHE A 237 -4.33 -10.41 -20.10
C PHE A 237 -5.75 -10.86 -19.75
N PHE A 238 -6.70 -9.92 -19.71
CA PHE A 238 -8.07 -10.17 -19.26
C PHE A 238 -9.06 -10.48 -20.38
N PHE A 239 -8.71 -10.15 -21.62
CA PHE A 239 -9.56 -10.31 -22.80
C PHE A 239 -8.76 -10.86 -23.98
N PRO A 240 -8.22 -12.10 -23.90
CA PRO A 240 -7.57 -12.73 -25.03
C PRO A 240 -8.58 -12.96 -26.16
N SER A 241 -8.14 -12.83 -27.41
CA SER A 241 -9.00 -12.87 -28.61
C SER A 241 -9.77 -14.19 -28.83
N ASN A 242 -9.46 -15.25 -28.07
CA ASN A 242 -10.06 -16.60 -28.16
C ASN A 242 -10.81 -16.98 -26.86
N GLY A 243 -11.77 -16.16 -26.42
CA GLY A 243 -12.50 -16.39 -25.16
C GLY A 243 -13.42 -17.61 -25.18
N LEU A 244 -13.05 -18.68 -24.45
CA LEU A 244 -13.98 -19.73 -24.03
C LEU A 244 -14.61 -19.31 -22.68
N VAL A 245 -15.95 -19.37 -22.61
CA VAL A 245 -16.74 -19.01 -21.42
C VAL A 245 -16.77 -20.20 -20.46
N ASN A 246 -16.45 -19.99 -19.18
CA ASN A 246 -16.87 -20.91 -18.11
C ASN A 246 -17.11 -20.14 -16.79
N THR A 247 -18.17 -20.56 -16.10
CA THR A 247 -18.64 -20.02 -14.81
C THR A 247 -17.76 -20.48 -13.66
N CYS A 248 -17.48 -19.59 -12.71
CA CYS A 248 -16.57 -19.84 -11.58
C CYS A 248 -17.37 -19.94 -10.28
N LYS A 249 -17.32 -21.08 -9.59
CA LYS A 249 -17.80 -21.20 -8.21
C LYS A 249 -16.72 -20.73 -7.23
N ALA A 250 -17.06 -19.81 -6.33
CA ALA A 250 -16.19 -19.37 -5.24
C ALA A 250 -16.24 -20.41 -4.10
N GLY A 251 -15.07 -20.88 -3.65
CA GLY A 251 -14.97 -21.75 -2.49
C GLY A 251 -15.10 -20.99 -1.17
N ASP A 252 -15.85 -21.56 -0.22
CA ASP A 252 -16.07 -20.99 1.11
C ASP A 252 -14.82 -21.08 1.98
N LEU A 253 -14.26 -19.92 2.37
CA LEU A 253 -13.26 -19.83 3.44
C LEU A 253 -13.97 -19.54 4.77
N LYS A 254 -13.67 -20.34 5.79
CA LYS A 254 -14.18 -20.14 7.15
C LYS A 254 -13.57 -18.87 7.76
N THR A 255 -14.42 -17.92 8.11
CA THR A 255 -14.08 -16.63 8.75
C THR A 255 -14.21 -16.73 10.27
N VAL A 256 -13.32 -16.08 11.04
CA VAL A 256 -13.41 -16.00 12.51
C VAL A 256 -13.09 -14.58 12.98
N HIS A 257 -13.85 -14.10 13.97
CA HIS A 257 -13.68 -12.80 14.61
C HIS A 257 -12.36 -12.71 15.40
N THR A 258 -11.56 -11.69 15.15
CA THR A 258 -10.51 -11.23 16.07
C THR A 258 -10.19 -9.76 15.79
N SER A 259 -10.78 -8.83 16.57
CA SER A 259 -10.25 -7.47 16.74
C SER A 259 -10.87 -6.80 17.97
N GLN A 260 -10.05 -6.43 18.95
CA GLN A 260 -10.44 -5.68 20.17
C GLN A 260 -10.48 -4.16 19.93
N GLY A 261 -10.98 -3.70 18.78
CA GLY A 261 -11.03 -2.27 18.44
C GLY A 261 -12.05 -1.96 17.36
N ARG A 262 -12.33 -0.67 17.16
CA ARG A 262 -13.25 -0.18 16.12
C ARG A 262 -12.78 -0.64 14.74
N SER A 263 -13.64 -1.36 14.01
CA SER A 263 -13.30 -1.96 12.71
C SER A 263 -13.38 -0.99 11.51
N TYR A 264 -13.65 0.29 11.77
CA TYR A 264 -13.81 1.32 10.76
C TYR A 264 -13.11 2.62 11.14
N CYS A 265 -12.66 3.36 10.12
CA CYS A 265 -12.01 4.66 10.24
C CYS A 265 -13.00 5.76 9.85
N GLU A 266 -13.19 6.77 10.68
CA GLU A 266 -14.14 7.88 10.41
C GLU A 266 -13.73 8.73 9.20
N ALA A 267 -12.45 8.75 8.84
CA ALA A 267 -11.98 9.42 7.63
C ALA A 267 -12.19 8.60 6.34
N SER A 268 -12.64 7.33 6.44
CA SER A 268 -12.96 6.56 5.23
C SER A 268 -14.21 7.12 4.56
N ALA A 269 -14.10 7.38 3.25
CA ALA A 269 -15.23 7.82 2.44
C ALA A 269 -16.29 6.73 2.23
N PHE A 270 -15.95 5.44 2.43
CA PHE A 270 -16.88 4.33 2.29
C PHE A 270 -18.06 4.45 3.29
N SER A 271 -17.78 4.87 4.53
CA SER A 271 -18.82 5.06 5.55
C SER A 271 -19.84 6.14 5.17
N LYS A 272 -19.42 7.16 4.41
CA LYS A 272 -20.32 8.25 3.95
C LYS A 272 -21.19 7.83 2.76
N GLU A 273 -20.75 6.83 1.99
CA GLU A 273 -21.49 6.28 0.86
C GLU A 273 -22.55 5.27 1.32
N LEU A 274 -22.28 4.47 2.37
CA LEU A 274 -23.28 3.59 3.00
C LEU A 274 -24.41 4.35 3.70
N VAL A 275 -24.12 5.48 4.36
CA VAL A 275 -25.16 6.29 5.04
C VAL A 275 -26.19 6.85 4.05
N ARG A 276 -25.83 7.02 2.77
CA ARG A 276 -26.81 7.38 1.73
C ARG A 276 -27.62 6.18 1.22
N ASN A 277 -27.10 4.96 1.36
CA ASN A 277 -27.63 3.75 0.76
C ASN A 277 -27.61 2.58 1.77
N ALA A 278 -28.65 2.51 2.62
CA ALA A 278 -29.28 1.28 3.15
C ALA A 278 -29.44 1.17 4.68
N LYS A 279 -30.68 0.78 5.06
CA LYS A 279 -30.99 -0.02 6.25
C LYS A 279 -30.40 -1.44 6.07
N ASN A 280 -29.71 -1.91 7.10
CA ASN A 280 -29.47 -3.31 7.50
C ASN A 280 -28.88 -4.33 6.50
N LYS A 281 -27.59 -4.68 6.72
CA LYS A 281 -27.14 -6.07 6.89
C LYS A 281 -25.77 -6.07 7.58
N VAL A 282 -25.70 -6.63 8.79
CA VAL A 282 -24.44 -6.85 9.50
C VAL A 282 -23.79 -8.07 8.86
N GLU A 283 -22.91 -7.86 7.87
CA GLU A 283 -22.08 -8.93 7.32
C GLU A 283 -20.95 -9.27 8.31
N THR A 284 -20.82 -10.55 8.60
CA THR A 284 -19.77 -11.16 9.43
C THR A 284 -18.41 -11.08 8.70
N SER A 285 -17.69 -9.95 8.81
CA SER A 285 -16.45 -9.71 8.05
C SER A 285 -15.20 -9.71 8.93
N GLY A 286 -14.24 -10.57 8.59
CA GLY A 286 -12.86 -10.53 9.08
C GLY A 286 -11.93 -11.15 8.02
N LEU A 287 -10.63 -10.86 8.08
CA LEU A 287 -9.68 -11.46 7.15
C LEU A 287 -9.52 -12.97 7.42
N PRO A 288 -9.36 -13.81 6.39
CA PRO A 288 -9.06 -15.23 6.61
C PRO A 288 -7.71 -15.42 7.30
N LYS A 289 -7.65 -16.23 8.36
CA LYS A 289 -6.43 -16.40 9.20
C LYS A 289 -5.17 -16.82 8.43
N GLY A 290 -5.33 -17.55 7.34
CA GLY A 290 -4.22 -18.03 6.52
C GLY A 290 -3.73 -17.02 5.47
N CYS A 291 -4.47 -15.94 5.22
CA CYS A 291 -4.11 -14.99 4.17
C CYS A 291 -2.95 -14.09 4.59
N LEU A 292 -2.22 -13.58 3.59
CA LEU A 292 -1.05 -12.76 3.86
C LEU A 292 -1.40 -11.44 4.56
N LEU A 293 -2.52 -10.81 4.20
CA LEU A 293 -2.99 -9.59 4.88
C LEU A 293 -3.25 -9.82 6.37
N TYR A 294 -3.85 -10.96 6.75
CA TYR A 294 -4.06 -11.28 8.16
C TYR A 294 -2.72 -11.42 8.90
N LYS A 295 -1.77 -12.15 8.32
CA LYS A 295 -0.43 -12.32 8.90
C LYS A 295 0.32 -10.99 9.04
N THR A 296 0.24 -10.14 8.01
CA THR A 296 0.76 -8.77 8.07
C THR A 296 0.12 -8.00 9.21
N LEU A 297 -1.20 -8.07 9.36
CA LEU A 297 -1.91 -7.40 10.45
C LEU A 297 -1.46 -7.91 11.83
N GLN A 298 -1.26 -9.22 12.00
CA GLN A 298 -0.75 -9.78 13.26
C GLN A 298 0.64 -9.25 13.61
N ALA A 299 1.56 -9.18 12.63
CA ALA A 299 2.88 -8.60 12.84
C ALA A 299 2.80 -7.09 13.15
N GLN A 300 1.88 -6.35 12.53
CA GLN A 300 1.64 -4.94 12.84
C GLN A 300 1.08 -4.72 14.26
N MET A 301 0.31 -5.67 14.78
CA MET A 301 -0.31 -5.62 16.11
C MET A 301 0.66 -5.92 17.27
N LEU A 302 1.93 -6.24 16.99
CA LEU A 302 2.98 -6.21 18.00
C LEU A 302 3.17 -4.81 18.61
N ASP A 303 2.71 -3.76 17.92
CA ASP A 303 2.57 -2.43 18.51
C ASP A 303 1.29 -2.36 19.37
N THR A 304 1.38 -2.91 20.58
CA THR A 304 0.25 -2.98 21.53
C THR A 304 0.06 -1.70 22.34
N LEU A 305 1.11 -0.87 22.46
CA LEU A 305 1.12 0.30 23.36
C LEU A 305 0.93 1.63 22.64
N ASP A 306 0.99 1.63 21.29
CA ASP A 306 1.17 2.83 20.47
C ASP A 306 2.50 3.54 20.76
N ILE A 307 2.98 4.37 19.84
CA ILE A 307 4.22 5.14 20.04
C ILE A 307 4.19 6.01 21.30
N GLU A 308 3.02 6.47 21.76
CA GLU A 308 2.89 7.22 23.01
C GLU A 308 3.19 6.36 24.25
N GLY A 309 2.83 5.07 24.26
CA GLY A 309 3.20 4.15 25.33
C GLY A 309 4.59 3.54 25.17
N ILE A 310 5.11 3.43 23.94
CA ILE A 310 6.46 2.93 23.67
C ILE A 310 7.54 3.96 24.01
N TYR A 311 7.29 5.25 23.80
CA TYR A 311 8.32 6.28 23.97
C TYR A 311 8.89 6.38 25.39
N PRO A 312 8.08 6.30 26.48
CA PRO A 312 8.61 6.20 27.84
C PRO A 312 9.50 4.97 28.07
N LEU A 313 9.12 3.81 27.54
CA LEU A 313 9.92 2.57 27.64
C LEU A 313 11.24 2.69 26.89
N TYR A 314 11.21 3.30 25.70
CA TYR A 314 12.41 3.65 24.95
C TYR A 314 13.34 4.56 25.76
N ASN A 315 12.82 5.61 26.41
CA ASN A 315 13.65 6.49 27.24
C ASN A 315 14.25 5.77 28.45
N ARG A 316 13.54 4.81 29.05
CA ARG A 316 14.07 3.98 30.15
C ARG A 316 15.28 3.16 29.68
N VAL A 317 15.20 2.56 28.49
CA VAL A 317 16.32 1.83 27.88
C VAL A 317 17.47 2.79 27.54
N GLU A 318 17.18 3.97 26.98
CA GLU A 318 18.22 4.97 26.70
C GLU A 318 18.97 5.41 27.95
N GLN A 319 18.27 5.71 29.05
CA GLN A 319 18.89 6.09 30.33
C GLN A 319 19.82 4.98 30.84
N TYR A 320 19.37 3.73 30.78
CA TYR A 320 20.20 2.58 31.14
C TYR A 320 21.46 2.47 30.26
N LEU A 321 21.34 2.71 28.95
CA LEU A 321 22.47 2.66 28.02
C LEU A 321 23.42 3.86 28.16
N GLU A 322 22.94 5.01 28.63
CA GLU A 322 23.77 6.16 28.98
C GLU A 322 24.68 5.84 30.17
N GLU A 323 24.14 5.14 31.18
CA GLU A 323 24.89 4.66 32.34
C GLU A 323 25.80 3.47 32.01
N PHE A 324 25.32 2.54 31.17
CA PHE A 324 26.01 1.30 30.80
C PHE A 324 26.15 1.10 29.28
N PRO A 325 26.98 1.89 28.57
CA PRO A 325 27.06 1.84 27.10
C PRO A 325 27.44 0.48 26.51
N LYS A 326 28.23 -0.31 27.24
CA LYS A 326 28.69 -1.65 26.81
C LYS A 326 27.55 -2.68 26.75
N GLU A 327 26.46 -2.45 27.48
CA GLU A 327 25.32 -3.36 27.55
C GLU A 327 24.50 -3.38 26.25
N ARG A 328 24.68 -2.40 25.35
CA ARG A 328 23.99 -2.39 24.05
C ARG A 328 24.16 -3.69 23.26
N ASN A 329 25.39 -4.22 23.26
CA ASN A 329 25.73 -5.47 22.58
C ASN A 329 25.20 -6.69 23.33
N VAL A 330 25.26 -6.66 24.67
CA VAL A 330 24.77 -7.75 25.54
C VAL A 330 23.25 -7.90 25.42
N LEU A 331 22.54 -6.77 25.39
CA LEU A 331 21.09 -6.69 25.18
C LEU A 331 20.66 -7.00 23.74
N GLN A 332 21.62 -7.22 22.82
CA GLN A 332 21.38 -7.56 21.42
C GLN A 332 20.44 -6.56 20.73
N ILE A 333 20.60 -5.26 21.01
CA ILE A 333 19.72 -4.21 20.48
C ILE A 333 19.77 -4.20 18.95
N ASP A 334 20.97 -4.33 18.38
CA ASP A 334 21.21 -4.31 16.93
C ASP A 334 21.42 -5.69 16.31
N GLY A 335 21.10 -6.76 17.05
CA GLY A 335 21.30 -8.15 16.65
C GLY A 335 22.36 -8.88 17.50
N PRO A 336 22.68 -10.14 17.14
CA PRO A 336 22.18 -10.87 15.98
C PRO A 336 20.70 -11.24 16.09
N TYR A 337 19.95 -11.16 14.99
CA TYR A 337 18.53 -11.52 14.93
C TYR A 337 18.36 -13.03 14.70
N ASN A 338 18.55 -13.81 15.76
CA ASN A 338 18.46 -15.28 15.76
C ASN A 338 17.13 -15.79 16.38
N GLU A 339 16.97 -17.10 16.53
CA GLU A 339 15.76 -17.70 17.13
C GLU A 339 15.51 -17.22 18.57
N SER A 340 16.54 -17.01 19.39
CA SER A 340 16.36 -16.47 20.75
C SER A 340 15.80 -15.05 20.76
N PHE A 341 16.13 -14.24 19.75
CA PHE A 341 15.49 -12.93 19.57
C PHE A 341 14.01 -13.10 19.23
N TYR A 342 13.66 -14.08 18.38
CA TYR A 342 12.27 -14.38 18.05
C TYR A 342 11.46 -14.80 19.28
N GLU A 343 12.00 -15.68 20.12
CA GLU A 343 11.35 -16.12 21.36
C GLU A 343 11.01 -14.95 22.29
N LYS A 344 11.92 -13.98 22.44
CA LYS A 344 11.66 -12.75 23.22
C LYS A 344 10.48 -11.95 22.65
N LEU A 345 10.30 -11.92 21.32
CA LEU A 345 9.17 -11.22 20.70
C LEU A 345 7.82 -11.88 20.99
N LEU A 346 7.79 -13.15 21.40
CA LEU A 346 6.56 -13.88 21.70
C LEU A 346 5.98 -13.54 23.08
N ASP A 347 6.72 -12.83 23.94
CA ASP A 347 6.21 -12.42 25.24
C ASP A 347 5.02 -11.45 25.08
N ARG A 348 3.86 -11.88 25.60
CA ARG A 348 2.60 -11.14 25.55
C ARG A 348 2.26 -10.44 26.86
N SER A 349 3.20 -10.37 27.81
CA SER A 349 3.06 -9.58 29.03
C SER A 349 2.53 -8.18 28.70
N SER A 350 1.42 -7.79 29.32
CA SER A 350 0.77 -6.49 29.09
C SER A 350 1.08 -5.47 30.18
N GLU A 351 1.50 -5.94 31.35
CA GLU A 351 1.77 -5.13 32.52
C GLU A 351 3.25 -4.77 32.58
N ASP A 352 3.54 -3.49 32.80
CA ASP A 352 4.90 -2.98 32.97
C ASP A 352 5.37 -3.31 34.38
N ASP A 353 6.33 -4.24 34.49
CA ASP A 353 6.98 -4.63 35.75
C ASP A 353 8.09 -3.67 36.19
N GLY A 354 8.30 -2.57 35.44
CA GLY A 354 9.31 -1.57 35.70
C GLY A 354 10.72 -1.95 35.23
N THR A 355 10.92 -3.15 34.69
CA THR A 355 12.26 -3.64 34.31
C THR A 355 12.75 -3.09 32.97
N ILE A 356 14.06 -3.17 32.75
CA ILE A 356 14.68 -2.92 31.43
C ILE A 356 14.32 -4.03 30.43
N ALA A 357 14.18 -5.26 30.90
CA ALA A 357 13.84 -6.41 30.06
C ALA A 357 12.45 -6.26 29.42
N TYR A 358 11.44 -5.86 30.21
CA TYR A 358 10.11 -5.55 29.69
C TYR A 358 10.14 -4.39 28.69
N ALA A 359 10.77 -3.28 29.07
CA ALA A 359 10.88 -2.09 28.23
C ALA A 359 11.55 -2.41 26.87
N LEU A 360 12.67 -3.12 26.90
CA LEU A 360 13.39 -3.55 25.71
C LEU A 360 12.53 -4.48 24.84
N THR A 361 11.84 -5.44 25.44
CA THR A 361 10.96 -6.37 24.70
C THR A 361 9.88 -5.62 23.93
N LYS A 362 9.19 -4.66 24.57
CA LYS A 362 8.18 -3.81 23.92
C LYS A 362 8.78 -2.93 22.82
N VAL A 363 9.97 -2.38 23.04
CA VAL A 363 10.70 -1.61 22.02
C VAL A 363 11.04 -2.47 20.80
N GLN A 364 11.48 -3.71 20.99
CA GLN A 364 11.79 -4.62 19.88
C GLN A 364 10.52 -5.05 19.12
N GLN A 365 9.45 -5.39 19.83
CA GLN A 365 8.13 -5.67 19.24
C GLN A 365 7.64 -4.49 18.39
N TYR A 366 7.79 -3.25 18.89
CA TYR A 366 7.45 -2.04 18.16
C TYR A 366 8.26 -1.88 16.87
N ARG A 367 9.58 -2.14 16.90
CA ARG A 367 10.42 -2.05 15.69
C ARG A 367 9.99 -3.06 14.61
N VAL A 368 9.66 -4.29 15.00
CA VAL A 368 9.13 -5.32 14.10
C VAL A 368 7.77 -4.89 13.53
N ALA A 369 6.86 -4.38 14.37
CA ALA A 369 5.58 -3.83 13.95
C ALA A 369 5.74 -2.70 12.94
N MET A 370 6.68 -1.78 13.19
CA MET A 370 6.96 -0.67 12.29
C MET A 370 7.55 -1.12 10.95
N THR A 371 8.29 -2.23 10.91
CA THR A 371 8.68 -2.87 9.64
C THR A 371 7.45 -3.41 8.90
N ALA A 372 6.56 -4.15 9.57
CA ALA A 372 5.33 -4.68 8.96
C ALA A 372 4.33 -3.59 8.54
N LYS A 373 4.35 -2.41 9.17
CA LYS A 373 3.53 -1.24 8.78
C LYS A 373 4.04 -0.55 7.50
N ASP A 374 5.30 -0.80 7.11
CA ASP A 374 5.95 -0.15 5.97
C ASP A 374 6.39 -1.11 4.85
N CYS A 375 6.14 -2.41 4.99
CA CYS A 375 6.44 -3.42 3.97
C CYS A 375 5.59 -3.24 2.69
N SER A 376 6.03 -3.83 1.59
CA SER A 376 5.23 -4.01 0.38
C SER A 376 4.74 -5.45 0.27
N ILE A 377 3.54 -5.63 -0.28
CA ILE A 377 3.04 -6.92 -0.76
C ILE A 377 3.12 -6.89 -2.28
N MET A 378 3.77 -7.88 -2.85
CA MET A 378 3.91 -8.03 -4.29
C MET A 378 3.15 -9.25 -4.79
N ILE A 379 2.37 -9.05 -5.84
CA ILE A 379 1.48 -10.04 -6.43
C ILE A 379 1.86 -10.17 -7.90
N VAL A 380 2.29 -11.36 -8.31
CA VAL A 380 2.69 -11.66 -9.68
C VAL A 380 1.64 -12.54 -10.33
N LEU A 381 1.24 -12.20 -11.53
CA LEU A 381 0.18 -12.86 -12.27
C LEU A 381 0.67 -13.22 -13.67
N SER A 382 0.47 -14.47 -14.06
CA SER A 382 0.83 -14.98 -15.37
C SER A 382 -0.31 -15.82 -15.95
N PRO A 383 -0.72 -15.61 -17.21
CA PRO A 383 -1.72 -16.44 -17.86
C PRO A 383 -1.31 -17.92 -17.90
N CYS A 384 -2.26 -18.82 -17.71
CA CYS A 384 -2.02 -20.26 -17.80
C CYS A 384 -3.09 -20.98 -18.62
N GLN A 385 -2.71 -22.04 -19.33
CA GLN A 385 -3.62 -22.93 -20.06
C GLN A 385 -4.17 -24.04 -19.14
N GLN A 386 -5.23 -24.73 -19.58
CA GLN A 386 -5.92 -25.76 -18.79
C GLN A 386 -5.02 -26.97 -18.48
N ASP A 387 -4.19 -27.39 -19.45
CA ASP A 387 -3.41 -28.63 -19.37
C ASP A 387 -2.06 -28.51 -18.63
N GLU A 388 -1.61 -27.29 -18.33
CA GLU A 388 -0.32 -27.05 -17.66
C GLU A 388 -0.45 -26.79 -16.15
N CYS A 389 -1.65 -26.96 -15.61
CA CYS A 389 -1.94 -26.70 -14.22
C CYS A 389 -1.44 -27.88 -13.36
N SER A 390 -0.14 -27.98 -13.14
CA SER A 390 0.41 -28.86 -12.10
C SER A 390 -0.30 -28.56 -10.77
N GLU A 391 -0.70 -29.58 -10.02
CA GLU A 391 -1.54 -29.51 -8.81
C GLU A 391 -1.02 -28.58 -7.68
N GLN A 392 0.20 -28.04 -7.80
CA GLN A 392 0.88 -27.32 -6.71
C GLN A 392 0.81 -25.78 -6.78
N LYS A 393 0.36 -25.16 -7.89
CA LYS A 393 0.36 -23.69 -8.02
C LYS A 393 -1.05 -23.11 -7.86
N PRO A 394 -1.24 -22.06 -7.03
CA PRO A 394 -2.55 -21.47 -6.84
C PRO A 394 -2.99 -20.74 -8.12
N VAL A 395 -4.21 -21.02 -8.56
CA VAL A 395 -4.81 -20.46 -9.78
C VAL A 395 -5.99 -19.59 -9.41
N VAL A 396 -6.06 -18.42 -10.03
CA VAL A 396 -7.23 -17.56 -10.04
C VAL A 396 -7.90 -17.63 -11.42
N VAL A 397 -9.21 -17.86 -11.41
CA VAL A 397 -10.03 -17.91 -12.62
C VAL A 397 -10.90 -16.66 -12.69
N THR A 398 -10.97 -16.08 -13.87
CA THR A 398 -11.92 -15.01 -14.22
C THR A 398 -12.90 -15.54 -15.25
N SER A 399 -13.93 -14.76 -15.58
CA SER A 399 -14.90 -15.15 -16.61
C SER A 399 -14.29 -15.38 -18.00
N LYS A 400 -13.07 -14.90 -18.27
CA LYS A 400 -12.44 -14.93 -19.60
C LYS A 400 -10.97 -15.37 -19.61
N SER A 401 -10.32 -15.46 -18.45
CA SER A 401 -8.88 -15.75 -18.33
C SER A 401 -8.58 -16.59 -17.09
N ARG A 402 -7.47 -17.31 -17.13
CA ARG A 402 -6.92 -18.05 -16.00
C ARG A 402 -5.51 -17.54 -15.72
N PHE A 403 -5.19 -17.32 -14.45
CA PHE A 403 -3.87 -16.90 -14.04
C PHE A 403 -3.35 -17.79 -12.92
N THR A 404 -2.11 -18.23 -13.06
CA THR A 404 -1.32 -18.61 -11.89
C THR A 404 -0.83 -17.34 -11.19
N PHE A 405 -0.77 -17.37 -9.87
CA PHE A 405 -0.26 -16.24 -9.11
C PHE A 405 0.77 -16.64 -8.05
N SER A 406 1.61 -15.68 -7.68
CA SER A 406 2.48 -15.77 -6.51
C SER A 406 2.40 -14.49 -5.72
N VAL A 407 2.54 -14.58 -4.40
CA VAL A 407 2.52 -13.43 -3.50
C VAL A 407 3.79 -13.45 -2.67
N SER A 408 4.40 -12.29 -2.46
CA SER A 408 5.62 -12.12 -1.69
C SER A 408 5.57 -10.83 -0.87
N VAL A 409 6.35 -10.76 0.20
CA VAL A 409 6.53 -9.54 1.00
C VAL A 409 7.93 -8.97 0.75
N LEU A 410 8.00 -7.66 0.55
CA LEU A 410 9.24 -6.90 0.33
C LEU A 410 9.40 -5.83 1.42
N ASP A 411 10.56 -5.17 1.44
CA ASP A 411 10.90 -4.08 2.35
C ASP A 411 10.86 -4.49 3.85
N LEU A 412 11.44 -5.65 4.17
CA LEU A 412 11.44 -6.27 5.50
C LEU A 412 12.65 -5.93 6.38
N ASP A 413 13.38 -4.86 6.08
CA ASP A 413 14.49 -4.42 6.93
C ASP A 413 13.95 -3.95 8.29
N LEU A 414 14.55 -4.43 9.39
CA LEU A 414 14.16 -3.99 10.73
C LEU A 414 14.37 -2.47 10.87
N LYS A 415 13.37 -1.76 11.41
CA LYS A 415 13.51 -0.33 11.65
C LYS A 415 14.61 -0.07 12.70
N PRO A 416 15.51 0.90 12.47
CA PRO A 416 16.57 1.23 13.42
C PRO A 416 16.00 1.66 14.77
N TYR A 417 16.69 1.31 15.85
CA TYR A 417 16.32 1.66 17.21
C TYR A 417 16.20 3.18 17.40
N GLU A 418 17.15 3.95 16.87
CA GLU A 418 17.20 5.43 16.98
C GLU A 418 16.02 6.12 16.28
N SER A 419 15.34 5.42 15.37
CA SER A 419 14.22 5.99 14.63
C SER A 419 12.96 6.18 15.47
N ILE A 420 12.88 5.55 16.66
CA ILE A 420 11.73 5.66 17.58
C ILE A 420 11.50 7.12 18.00
N ARG A 421 12.57 7.85 18.34
CA ARG A 421 12.50 9.28 18.66
C ARG A 421 11.90 10.11 17.53
N HIS A 422 12.26 9.78 16.28
CA HIS A 422 11.67 10.43 15.11
C HIS A 422 10.18 10.05 14.94
N GLN A 423 9.81 8.78 15.17
CA GLN A 423 8.42 8.34 15.06
C GLN A 423 7.50 9.05 16.06
N TYR A 424 7.93 9.22 17.31
CA TYR A 424 7.17 9.95 18.33
C TYR A 424 6.92 11.40 17.92
N LYS A 425 7.98 12.12 17.52
CA LYS A 425 7.88 13.51 17.04
C LYS A 425 7.01 13.64 15.78
N LEU A 426 7.11 12.67 14.85
CA LEU A 426 6.33 12.67 13.62
C LEU A 426 4.83 12.41 13.91
N ASP A 427 4.52 11.50 14.83
CA ASP A 427 3.14 11.20 15.22
C ASP A 427 2.42 12.43 15.76
N GLY A 428 3.05 13.14 16.71
CA GLY A 428 2.52 14.40 17.23
C GLY A 428 2.29 15.46 16.13
N LYS A 429 3.21 15.58 15.15
CA LYS A 429 3.03 16.48 14.00
C LYS A 429 1.85 16.08 13.11
N ILE A 430 1.64 14.77 12.90
CA ILE A 430 0.54 14.25 12.09
C ILE A 430 -0.79 14.57 12.77
N VAL A 431 -0.93 14.22 14.05
CA VAL A 431 -2.17 14.40 14.81
C VAL A 431 -2.51 15.88 14.94
N ASN A 432 -1.55 16.72 15.32
CA ASN A 432 -1.77 18.16 15.45
C ASN A 432 -2.15 18.83 14.12
N CYS A 433 -1.53 18.41 13.01
CA CYS A 433 -1.88 18.92 11.68
C CYS A 433 -3.31 18.52 11.28
N TYR A 434 -3.71 17.28 11.57
CA TYR A 434 -5.04 16.77 11.28
C TYR A 434 -6.11 17.54 12.08
N LEU A 435 -5.94 17.65 13.40
CA LEU A 435 -6.87 18.37 14.29
C LEU A 435 -7.09 19.82 13.87
N LYS A 436 -6.00 20.56 13.58
CA LYS A 436 -6.09 21.96 13.10
C LYS A 436 -6.89 22.08 11.80
N ARG A 437 -6.72 21.13 10.88
CA ARG A 437 -7.42 21.16 9.58
C ARG A 437 -8.87 20.70 9.66
N THR A 438 -9.24 19.85 10.62
CA THR A 438 -10.64 19.47 10.83
C THR A 438 -11.38 20.55 11.60
N GLN A 439 -10.80 21.13 12.64
CA GLN A 439 -11.38 22.27 13.37
C GLN A 439 -11.65 23.47 12.45
N ALA A 440 -10.68 23.88 11.62
CA ALA A 440 -10.88 24.97 10.68
C ALA A 440 -11.99 24.72 9.64
N LYS A 441 -12.27 23.45 9.30
CA LYS A 441 -13.39 23.09 8.43
C LYS A 441 -14.72 23.18 9.18
N ASP A 442 -14.76 22.71 10.41
CA ASP A 442 -15.96 22.78 11.24
C ASP A 442 -16.33 24.24 11.55
N ASP A 443 -15.34 25.09 11.86
CA ASP A 443 -15.51 26.53 12.06
C ASP A 443 -15.98 27.25 10.78
N SER A 444 -15.42 26.89 9.62
CA SER A 444 -15.85 27.44 8.33
C SER A 444 -17.28 27.02 7.97
N VAL A 445 -17.67 25.77 8.25
CA VAL A 445 -19.03 25.28 8.02
C VAL A 445 -20.00 25.96 8.97
N MET A 446 -19.63 26.14 10.25
CA MET A 446 -20.44 26.83 11.25
C MET A 446 -20.59 28.32 10.93
N SER A 447 -19.53 28.99 10.45
CA SER A 447 -19.60 30.37 10.00
C SER A 447 -20.50 30.56 8.77
N ASN A 448 -20.53 29.59 7.85
CA ASN A 448 -21.44 29.62 6.70
C ASN A 448 -22.90 29.35 7.11
N LEU A 449 -23.14 28.45 8.07
CA LEU A 449 -24.48 28.21 8.64
C LEU A 449 -25.01 29.42 9.43
N LEU A 450 -24.14 30.17 10.10
CA LEU A 450 -24.50 31.40 10.81
C LEU A 450 -24.82 32.54 9.83
N LYS A 451 -24.14 32.60 8.67
CA LYS A 451 -24.41 33.60 7.62
C LYS A 451 -25.69 33.33 6.81
N GLU A 452 -26.17 32.08 6.76
CA GLU A 452 -27.45 31.76 6.12
C GLU A 452 -28.68 32.10 6.99
N ASN A 453 -28.49 32.49 8.25
CA ASN A 453 -29.57 32.83 9.19
C ASN A 453 -29.76 34.34 9.44
N GLU A 454 -29.00 35.21 8.78
CA GLU A 454 -29.25 36.65 8.74
C GLU A 454 -29.54 37.08 7.29
N ASP A 455 -30.73 37.66 7.07
CA ASP A 455 -31.30 38.16 5.82
C ASP A 455 -31.85 37.15 4.78
N CYS A 456 -33.08 36.68 5.05
CA CYS A 456 -34.06 36.40 4.00
C CYS A 456 -35.44 36.95 4.38
N THR A 457 -35.59 38.27 4.38
CA THR A 457 -36.92 38.90 4.35
C THR A 457 -37.44 38.83 2.91
N LEU A 458 -38.40 37.95 2.65
CA LEU A 458 -39.12 37.88 1.37
C LEU A 458 -39.94 39.16 1.16
N VAL A 459 -39.45 40.07 0.32
CA VAL A 459 -40.23 41.22 -0.17
C VAL A 459 -40.90 40.83 -1.48
N LEU A 460 -42.20 40.55 -1.43
CA LEU A 460 -43.03 40.38 -2.62
C LEU A 460 -43.33 41.74 -3.25
N HIS A 461 -42.73 42.05 -4.40
CA HIS A 461 -43.16 43.15 -5.26
C HIS A 461 -44.15 42.66 -6.33
N LYS A 462 -45.36 43.22 -6.32
CA LYS A 462 -46.40 42.99 -7.32
C LYS A 462 -46.22 44.01 -8.45
N ILE A 463 -45.87 43.56 -9.66
CA ILE A 463 -45.87 44.42 -10.85
C ILE A 463 -46.80 43.83 -11.90
N ASN A 464 -47.89 44.55 -12.16
CA ASN A 464 -48.74 44.42 -13.35
C ASN A 464 -48.16 45.30 -14.46
N THR A 465 -48.05 44.80 -15.70
CA THR A 465 -48.45 45.50 -16.95
C THR A 465 -48.19 44.65 -18.21
N ARG A 466 -48.94 45.00 -19.26
CA ARG A 466 -49.28 44.30 -20.53
C ARG A 466 -48.14 44.15 -21.57
N PRO A 467 -48.30 43.29 -22.60
CA PRO A 467 -47.25 42.96 -23.58
C PRO A 467 -47.28 43.84 -24.86
N PRO A 468 -46.14 44.05 -25.55
CA PRO A 468 -46.09 44.52 -26.94
C PRO A 468 -45.58 43.43 -27.94
N PRO A 469 -45.69 43.67 -29.27
CA PRO A 469 -46.01 42.68 -30.32
C PRO A 469 -44.78 42.08 -31.07
N PRO A 470 -44.98 41.13 -32.01
CA PRO A 470 -43.90 40.25 -32.50
C PRO A 470 -43.23 40.76 -33.78
N ILE A 471 -41.92 40.53 -33.90
CA ILE A 471 -41.20 40.58 -35.19
C ILE A 471 -40.55 39.23 -35.44
N ALA A 472 -40.92 38.64 -36.57
CA ALA A 472 -40.52 37.34 -37.06
C ALA A 472 -39.22 37.40 -37.89
N LEU A 473 -38.49 36.28 -37.95
CA LEU A 473 -37.89 35.66 -39.15
C LEU A 473 -37.20 34.34 -38.71
N LYS A 474 -37.86 33.17 -38.94
CA LYS A 474 -37.54 32.16 -39.98
C LYS A 474 -36.17 31.49 -39.75
N ASN A 475 -35.98 30.18 -39.56
CA ASN A 475 -36.64 28.91 -39.92
C ASN A 475 -35.94 27.81 -39.07
N ALA A 476 -36.43 26.62 -38.71
CA ALA A 476 -37.72 25.96 -38.83
C ALA A 476 -37.73 24.62 -38.01
N PHE A 477 -38.96 24.12 -37.77
CA PHE A 477 -39.45 22.78 -37.38
C PHE A 477 -39.08 22.20 -35.98
N ILE A 478 -39.99 22.14 -34.98
CA ILE A 478 -41.27 21.36 -34.80
C ILE A 478 -40.98 19.85 -34.69
N VAL A 479 -41.42 19.04 -33.70
CA VAL A 479 -42.29 19.08 -32.50
C VAL A 479 -42.10 17.66 -31.87
N ARG A 480 -42.10 17.37 -30.55
CA ARG A 480 -43.24 17.26 -29.62
C ARG A 480 -42.70 16.78 -28.25
N GLU A 481 -43.19 17.37 -27.17
CA GLU A 481 -43.08 16.95 -25.76
C GLU A 481 -43.81 15.60 -25.47
N PRO A 482 -44.14 15.23 -24.21
CA PRO A 482 -43.33 14.97 -23.00
C PRO A 482 -43.66 13.56 -22.42
N CYS A 483 -42.99 13.12 -21.33
CA CYS A 483 -43.69 12.31 -20.30
C CYS A 483 -42.86 12.12 -19.01
N THR A 484 -43.46 12.56 -17.91
CA THR A 484 -43.27 12.17 -16.51
C THR A 484 -43.43 10.66 -16.31
N ILE A 485 -42.58 10.01 -15.49
CA ILE A 485 -42.98 8.83 -14.67
C ILE A 485 -42.27 8.86 -13.31
N SER A 486 -43.10 8.66 -12.29
CA SER A 486 -42.86 8.56 -10.84
C SER A 486 -42.21 7.23 -10.41
N LEU A 487 -41.57 7.29 -9.24
CA LEU A 487 -41.18 6.17 -8.36
C LEU A 487 -42.27 5.11 -8.18
N ASN A 488 -41.91 3.82 -8.24
CA ASN A 488 -41.98 2.88 -7.10
C ASN A 488 -41.63 1.43 -7.49
N GLU A 489 -41.20 0.68 -6.46
CA GLU A 489 -40.99 -0.79 -6.39
C GLU A 489 -39.65 -1.33 -6.92
N MET A 490 -38.65 -1.34 -6.02
CA MET A 490 -37.45 -2.17 -6.17
C MET A 490 -37.46 -3.27 -5.10
N THR A 491 -37.98 -4.43 -5.48
CA THR A 491 -37.88 -5.68 -4.72
C THR A 491 -36.45 -6.21 -4.81
N ILE A 492 -35.88 -6.51 -3.65
CA ILE A 492 -34.56 -7.11 -3.47
C ILE A 492 -34.59 -8.55 -4.00
N LEU A 493 -33.77 -8.85 -5.00
CA LEU A 493 -33.31 -10.21 -5.29
C LEU A 493 -31.79 -10.21 -5.43
N THR A 494 -31.17 -10.99 -4.56
CA THR A 494 -29.76 -11.39 -4.64
C THR A 494 -29.67 -12.66 -5.50
N VAL A 495 -28.46 -12.94 -5.98
CA VAL A 495 -27.95 -14.18 -6.61
C VAL A 495 -27.70 -14.09 -8.12
N GLU A 496 -26.40 -14.12 -8.41
CA GLU A 496 -25.70 -14.77 -9.53
C GLU A 496 -25.94 -14.35 -10.99
N GLU A 497 -24.78 -14.10 -11.62
CA GLU A 497 -24.44 -14.23 -13.04
C GLU A 497 -25.09 -13.29 -14.09
N ASN A 498 -24.19 -12.72 -14.90
CA ASN A 498 -24.37 -12.01 -16.17
C ASN A 498 -24.86 -10.55 -16.12
N LEU A 499 -23.95 -9.63 -16.49
CA LEU A 499 -24.34 -8.42 -17.22
C LEU A 499 -23.90 -8.56 -18.68
N ILE A 500 -24.84 -9.00 -19.51
CA ILE A 500 -24.82 -8.82 -20.96
C ILE A 500 -25.11 -7.33 -21.22
N VAL A 501 -24.17 -6.62 -21.85
CA VAL A 501 -24.45 -5.28 -22.40
C VAL A 501 -25.02 -5.47 -23.81
N GLN A 502 -26.29 -5.11 -23.97
CA GLN A 502 -26.92 -4.94 -25.26
C GLN A 502 -26.23 -3.76 -25.97
N MET A 503 -25.67 -4.00 -27.15
CA MET A 503 -25.08 -2.96 -28.00
C MET A 503 -26.22 -2.17 -28.67
N GLN A 504 -26.31 -0.87 -28.41
CA GLN A 504 -26.87 0.07 -29.39
C GLN A 504 -25.70 0.75 -30.10
N LYS A 505 -25.63 0.54 -31.43
CA LYS A 505 -24.78 1.31 -32.33
C LYS A 505 -25.25 2.76 -32.30
N THR A 506 -24.43 3.65 -31.73
CA THR A 506 -24.42 5.06 -32.15
C THR A 506 -23.14 5.29 -32.94
N THR A 507 -23.32 5.80 -34.15
CA THR A 507 -22.28 6.19 -35.10
C THR A 507 -21.51 7.40 -34.57
N CYS A 508 -20.61 7.19 -33.61
CA CYS A 508 -19.37 7.95 -33.34
C CYS A 508 -18.83 7.59 -31.94
N GLY A 509 -17.60 7.08 -31.89
CA GLY A 509 -16.78 7.00 -30.66
C GLY A 509 -17.03 5.78 -29.76
N LEU A 510 -16.11 4.83 -29.78
CA LEU A 510 -16.00 3.77 -28.78
C LEU A 510 -15.60 4.37 -27.42
N GLN A 511 -16.55 4.47 -26.50
CA GLN A 511 -16.29 4.84 -25.10
C GLN A 511 -16.21 3.55 -24.26
N VAL A 512 -15.00 3.12 -23.91
CA VAL A 512 -14.76 1.93 -23.07
C VAL A 512 -14.75 2.36 -21.61
N SER A 513 -15.73 1.92 -20.82
CA SER A 513 -15.84 2.25 -19.40
C SER A 513 -15.00 1.29 -18.52
N GLY A 514 -14.15 1.86 -17.64
CA GLY A 514 -13.19 1.16 -16.77
C GLY A 514 -13.79 0.37 -15.60
N CYS A 515 -14.84 -0.43 -15.82
CA CYS A 515 -15.51 -1.20 -14.78
C CYS A 515 -14.91 -2.59 -14.51
N GLN A 516 -14.28 -3.26 -15.49
CA GLN A 516 -13.95 -4.69 -15.34
C GLN A 516 -12.56 -5.00 -14.76
N ILE A 517 -11.59 -4.07 -14.84
CA ILE A 517 -10.29 -4.19 -14.13
C ILE A 517 -10.51 -4.28 -12.60
N ARG A 518 -11.64 -3.73 -12.12
CA ARG A 518 -11.97 -3.62 -10.70
C ARG A 518 -12.42 -4.94 -10.07
N ALA A 519 -13.10 -5.80 -10.82
CA ALA A 519 -13.59 -7.10 -10.34
C ALA A 519 -12.48 -8.14 -10.17
N PHE A 520 -11.33 -7.96 -10.82
CA PHE A 520 -10.27 -8.96 -10.86
C PHE A 520 -9.38 -9.00 -9.61
N PHE A 521 -9.07 -7.84 -9.02
CA PHE A 521 -8.26 -7.76 -7.80
C PHE A 521 -8.86 -8.56 -6.62
N TRP A 522 -10.17 -8.79 -6.65
CA TRP A 522 -10.94 -9.51 -5.65
C TRP A 522 -10.45 -10.94 -5.37
N ASN A 523 -9.99 -11.67 -6.39
CA ASN A 523 -9.66 -13.09 -6.22
C ASN A 523 -8.19 -13.36 -5.83
N VAL A 524 -7.36 -12.32 -5.70
CA VAL A 524 -5.89 -12.47 -5.54
C VAL A 524 -5.39 -11.93 -4.20
N ILE A 525 -6.10 -10.95 -3.62
CA ILE A 525 -5.81 -10.33 -2.31
C ILE A 525 -6.77 -10.88 -1.28
#